data_AF-A0A522ASB3-F1
#
_entry.id   AF-A0A522ASB3-F1
#
_cell.length_a   1.000
_cell.length_b   1.000
_cell.length_c   1.000
_cell.angle_alpha   90.00
_cell.angle_beta   90.00
_cell.angle_gamma   90.00
#
_symmetry.space_group_name_H-M   'P 1'
#
loop_
_entity.id
_entity.type
_entity.pdbx_description
1 polymer ?
#
loop_
_entity_poly.entity_id
_entity_poly.type
_entity_poly.pdbx_seq_one_letter_code
_entity_poly.pdbx_strand_id
1 'polypeptide(L)'
;MSGAAANQDPTGGTALPFDDGMTDLERAYFSTGGDDSGGKLLEQPAAPPAPAAPAAPAVAPTAPAQPGLQTALAPAEEPDPGDEPDPTPGKPPRRVSYRKFQAEEQRRQALETQVQTDAIARAKIEERLNLLTQALTPPQQPDPATQPKPKPNRDTDILAYMDWLEEQLTGVTAKVTNYEQQIQVGQAEQEEQGRYISSLNEYAATDPNFLNAYAYLWHHRKAELLVPMHPGTPFENLMAMKAPPAIQDQLRAEEQDVYKSAFGANRNPAADTVAYARARGFRPPAAQPAVATAPAPGAAPAAPARTNGAAVPAQPATPAQPQPANASELIEQILRGQGAATSLSNAAGGSGIELTGQMLGDMPQDQFEELYNVLLARGDMTRLKDLMGH
;
A
#
# COMPACT_ATOMS: atom_id res chain seq x y z
N MET A 1 -53.32 48.78 -49.21
CA MET A 1 -52.29 48.95 -50.26
C MET A 1 -50.93 49.02 -49.58
N SER A 2 -50.08 48.08 -49.95
CA SER A 2 -48.62 47.98 -49.79
C SER A 2 -47.97 48.47 -48.50
N GLY A 3 -47.65 47.52 -47.63
CA GLY A 3 -46.54 47.63 -46.70
C GLY A 3 -45.23 47.25 -47.39
N ALA A 4 -44.18 48.00 -47.09
CA ALA A 4 -42.78 47.66 -47.36
C ALA A 4 -42.03 47.79 -46.03
N ALA A 5 -41.83 46.67 -45.35
CA ALA A 5 -40.98 46.59 -44.17
C ALA A 5 -39.71 45.83 -44.58
N ALA A 6 -38.58 46.51 -44.42
CA ALA A 6 -37.25 45.99 -44.73
C ALA A 6 -36.85 44.93 -43.69
N ASN A 7 -36.41 43.76 -44.16
CA ASN A 7 -35.67 42.78 -43.38
C ASN A 7 -34.30 43.36 -43.03
N GLN A 8 -34.04 43.57 -41.74
CA GLN A 8 -32.69 43.67 -41.19
C GLN A 8 -32.55 42.52 -40.18
N ASP A 9 -31.74 41.53 -40.53
CA ASP A 9 -31.21 40.51 -39.61
C ASP A 9 -30.07 41.12 -38.80
N PRO A 10 -30.15 41.18 -37.46
CA PRO A 10 -29.02 41.52 -36.60
C PRO A 10 -28.64 40.29 -35.77
N THR A 11 -28.12 39.24 -36.41
CA THR A 11 -27.47 38.13 -35.69
C THR A 11 -26.10 37.83 -36.27
N GLY A 12 -25.26 38.87 -36.36
CA GLY A 12 -23.81 38.74 -36.42
C GLY A 12 -23.25 38.59 -35.01
N GLY A 13 -23.61 37.51 -34.32
CA GLY A 13 -23.02 37.15 -33.03
C GLY A 13 -21.62 36.60 -33.25
N THR A 14 -20.61 37.46 -33.20
CA THR A 14 -19.21 37.03 -33.12
C THR A 14 -19.04 36.29 -31.80
N ALA A 15 -19.03 34.95 -31.85
CA ALA A 15 -18.71 34.13 -30.69
C ALA A 15 -17.30 34.48 -30.24
N LEU A 16 -17.20 35.17 -29.09
CA LEU A 16 -15.93 35.37 -28.41
C LEU A 16 -15.41 33.98 -28.02
N PRO A 17 -14.20 33.58 -28.44
CA PRO A 17 -13.62 32.32 -28.01
C PRO A 17 -13.40 32.41 -26.50
N PHE A 18 -14.16 31.60 -25.75
CA PHE A 18 -13.85 31.36 -24.34
C PHE A 18 -12.51 30.61 -24.30
N ASP A 19 -11.52 31.26 -23.69
CA ASP A 19 -10.24 30.65 -23.37
C ASP A 19 -10.44 29.75 -22.16
N ASP A 20 -10.90 28.52 -22.41
CA ASP A 20 -11.15 27.50 -21.39
C ASP A 20 -9.84 26.97 -20.76
N GLY A 21 -8.69 27.62 -20.99
CA GLY A 21 -7.39 27.24 -20.44
C GLY A 21 -6.83 25.92 -20.99
N MET A 22 -7.54 25.26 -21.92
CA MET A 22 -7.09 24.06 -22.60
C MET A 22 -6.29 24.42 -23.86
N THR A 23 -5.09 23.86 -23.94
CA THR A 23 -4.26 23.95 -25.15
C THR A 23 -4.98 23.27 -26.32
N ASP A 24 -4.73 23.74 -27.55
CA ASP A 24 -5.37 23.18 -28.75
C ASP A 24 -5.17 21.66 -28.90
N LEU A 25 -4.07 21.15 -28.33
CA LEU A 25 -3.71 19.74 -28.33
C LEU A 25 -4.55 18.93 -27.34
N GLU A 26 -4.85 19.47 -26.15
CA GLU A 26 -5.77 18.87 -25.19
C GLU A 26 -7.21 18.88 -25.72
N ARG A 27 -7.61 19.97 -26.40
CA ARG A 27 -8.94 20.07 -27.01
C ARG A 27 -9.13 19.02 -28.11
N ALA A 28 -8.10 18.77 -28.92
CA ALA A 28 -8.11 17.72 -29.92
C ALA A 28 -8.24 16.32 -29.29
N TYR A 29 -7.49 16.05 -28.22
CA TYR A 29 -7.51 14.77 -27.50
C TYR A 29 -8.89 14.44 -26.90
N PHE A 30 -9.55 15.43 -26.28
CA PHE A 30 -10.90 15.24 -25.75
C PHE A 30 -11.97 15.12 -26.85
N SER A 31 -11.80 15.83 -27.98
CA SER A 31 -12.74 15.75 -29.10
C SER A 31 -12.73 14.40 -29.82
N THR A 32 -11.60 13.69 -29.82
CA THR A 32 -11.45 12.36 -30.46
C THR A 32 -11.73 11.20 -29.50
N GLY A 33 -12.11 11.48 -28.25
CA GLY A 33 -12.42 10.45 -27.25
C GLY A 33 -11.22 9.58 -26.85
N GLY A 34 -9.99 10.08 -27.08
CA GLY A 34 -8.76 9.34 -26.76
C GLY A 34 -8.41 8.19 -27.72
N ASP A 35 -9.08 8.04 -28.86
CA ASP A 35 -8.91 6.87 -29.75
C ASP A 35 -7.77 7.01 -30.78
N ASP A 36 -7.15 8.19 -30.89
CA ASP A 36 -6.06 8.45 -31.84
C ASP A 36 -4.66 8.48 -31.19
N SER A 37 -4.36 7.53 -30.29
CA SER A 37 -2.97 7.22 -29.89
C SER A 37 -2.21 6.37 -30.93
N GLY A 38 -2.62 6.44 -32.21
CA GLY A 38 -2.06 5.69 -33.33
C GLY A 38 -1.20 6.54 -34.27
N GLY A 39 0.00 6.95 -33.83
CA GLY A 39 1.17 7.04 -34.71
C GLY A 39 1.22 8.07 -35.85
N LYS A 40 0.52 9.22 -35.77
CA LYS A 40 0.65 10.29 -36.79
C LYS A 40 1.22 11.64 -36.31
N LEU A 41 1.59 11.78 -35.03
CA LEU A 41 2.12 13.06 -34.51
C LEU A 41 3.62 13.30 -34.79
N LEU A 42 4.33 12.40 -35.49
CA LEU A 42 5.78 12.50 -35.71
C LEU A 42 6.20 12.58 -37.19
N GLU A 43 5.29 12.85 -38.13
CA GLU A 43 5.65 13.06 -39.54
C GLU A 43 6.23 14.47 -39.76
N GLN A 44 7.54 14.56 -39.52
CA GLN A 44 8.42 15.65 -39.94
C GLN A 44 8.44 15.75 -41.48
N PRO A 45 8.28 16.95 -42.08
CA PRO A 45 8.26 17.09 -43.53
C PRO A 45 9.62 16.71 -44.16
N ALA A 46 9.55 15.85 -45.18
CA ALA A 46 10.69 15.22 -45.85
C ALA A 46 11.57 16.21 -46.66
N ALA A 47 12.88 16.01 -46.60
CA ALA A 47 13.88 16.65 -47.45
C ALA A 47 13.84 16.12 -48.90
N PRO A 48 14.27 16.92 -49.91
CA PRO A 48 14.20 16.54 -51.33
C PRO A 48 15.21 15.44 -51.72
N PRO A 49 14.93 14.66 -52.79
CA PRO A 49 15.63 13.41 -53.08
C PRO A 49 16.94 13.58 -53.86
N ALA A 50 17.92 12.73 -53.55
CA ALA A 50 19.14 12.51 -54.33
C ALA A 50 19.06 11.15 -55.10
N PRO A 51 19.78 11.00 -56.21
CA PRO A 51 19.40 10.10 -57.31
C PRO A 51 19.83 8.62 -57.15
N ALA A 52 19.13 7.77 -57.90
CA ALA A 52 19.12 6.31 -57.86
C ALA A 52 20.30 5.59 -58.55
N ALA A 53 20.55 4.35 -58.09
CA ALA A 53 20.80 3.09 -58.85
C ALA A 53 21.81 2.16 -58.11
N PRO A 54 21.91 0.83 -58.40
CA PRO A 54 20.97 -0.12 -59.00
C PRO A 54 20.76 -1.41 -58.15
N ALA A 55 20.05 -2.39 -58.72
CA ALA A 55 19.27 -3.45 -58.07
C ALA A 55 19.96 -4.83 -57.84
N ALA A 56 19.29 -5.60 -56.94
CA ALA A 56 19.10 -7.08 -56.90
C ALA A 56 20.28 -7.99 -56.47
N PRO A 57 20.05 -9.23 -55.98
CA PRO A 57 18.81 -10.03 -56.00
C PRO A 57 18.38 -10.73 -54.68
N ALA A 58 17.23 -11.39 -54.78
CA ALA A 58 16.44 -12.09 -53.78
C ALA A 58 17.07 -13.40 -53.24
N VAL A 59 16.71 -13.76 -52.00
CA VAL A 59 16.76 -15.14 -51.47
C VAL A 59 15.53 -15.42 -50.59
N ALA A 60 15.09 -16.67 -50.66
CA ALA A 60 13.82 -17.31 -50.30
C ALA A 60 13.46 -17.34 -48.78
N PRO A 61 12.21 -17.72 -48.42
CA PRO A 61 11.70 -17.65 -47.05
C PRO A 61 12.10 -18.88 -46.22
N THR A 62 12.43 -18.67 -44.94
CA THR A 62 12.69 -19.74 -43.96
C THR A 62 11.50 -19.88 -43.01
N ALA A 63 11.17 -21.14 -42.71
CA ALA A 63 10.04 -21.66 -41.93
C ALA A 63 9.99 -21.19 -40.45
N PRO A 64 8.83 -21.29 -39.77
CA PRO A 64 8.65 -20.79 -38.41
C PRO A 64 9.26 -21.73 -37.36
N ALA A 65 10.09 -21.18 -36.48
CA ALA A 65 10.55 -21.83 -35.25
C ALA A 65 9.65 -21.44 -34.07
N GLN A 66 9.37 -22.43 -33.23
CA GLN A 66 8.54 -22.37 -32.02
C GLN A 66 9.10 -21.40 -30.96
N PRO A 67 8.25 -20.75 -30.14
CA PRO A 67 8.72 -19.95 -29.00
C PRO A 67 9.07 -20.84 -27.82
N GLY A 68 10.38 -21.01 -27.58
CA GLY A 68 10.94 -21.54 -26.35
C GLY A 68 11.27 -20.41 -25.36
N LEU A 69 10.90 -20.65 -24.10
CA LEU A 69 11.26 -19.90 -22.90
C LEU A 69 12.76 -19.62 -22.80
N GLN A 70 13.12 -18.37 -22.52
CA GLN A 70 14.19 -17.91 -21.61
C GLN A 70 14.64 -16.50 -22.04
N THR A 71 14.27 -15.49 -21.26
CA THR A 71 15.01 -14.22 -21.23
C THR A 71 15.46 -14.01 -19.80
N ALA A 72 16.73 -14.30 -19.57
CA ALA A 72 17.44 -14.00 -18.34
C ALA A 72 17.49 -12.47 -18.15
N LEU A 73 17.07 -11.98 -16.99
CA LEU A 73 17.36 -10.62 -16.54
C LEU A 73 18.88 -10.47 -16.42
N ALA A 74 19.43 -9.48 -17.11
CA ALA A 74 20.77 -8.97 -16.85
C ALA A 74 20.77 -8.21 -15.51
N PRO A 75 21.86 -8.27 -14.72
CA PRO A 75 21.95 -7.59 -13.43
C PRO A 75 22.02 -6.07 -13.63
N ALA A 76 21.20 -5.35 -12.85
CA ALA A 76 21.21 -3.91 -12.75
C ALA A 76 22.52 -3.46 -12.07
N GLU A 77 23.23 -2.54 -12.72
CA GLU A 77 24.37 -1.81 -12.17
C GLU A 77 23.79 -0.76 -11.19
N GLU A 78 23.91 -1.01 -9.88
CA GLU A 78 23.55 -0.04 -8.85
C GLU A 78 24.44 1.21 -8.98
N PRO A 79 23.86 2.41 -9.08
CA PRO A 79 24.64 3.64 -9.05
C PRO A 79 25.22 3.84 -7.64
N ASP A 80 26.54 4.00 -7.59
CA ASP A 80 27.35 4.34 -6.42
C ASP A 80 26.81 5.60 -5.71
N PRO A 81 26.30 5.50 -4.46
CA PRO A 81 25.75 6.63 -3.72
C PRO A 81 26.88 7.41 -3.04
N GLY A 82 27.62 8.20 -3.83
CA GLY A 82 28.73 9.00 -3.27
C GLY A 82 29.15 10.23 -4.07
N ASP A 83 28.62 10.46 -5.27
CA ASP A 83 29.03 11.59 -6.12
C ASP A 83 28.05 12.76 -5.95
N GLU A 84 28.07 13.41 -4.79
CA GLU A 84 27.42 14.72 -4.62
C GLU A 84 28.08 15.73 -5.58
N PRO A 85 27.32 16.38 -6.48
CA PRO A 85 27.88 17.31 -7.43
C PRO A 85 28.25 18.61 -6.72
N ASP A 86 29.51 18.75 -6.35
CA ASP A 86 30.11 19.99 -5.89
C ASP A 86 29.93 21.07 -6.97
N PRO A 87 29.05 22.09 -6.78
CA PRO A 87 28.73 23.08 -7.80
C PRO A 87 29.89 24.07 -7.90
N THR A 88 30.97 23.65 -8.53
CA THR A 88 32.10 24.52 -8.84
C THR A 88 31.66 25.54 -9.91
N PRO A 89 31.61 26.85 -9.59
CA PRO A 89 31.18 27.87 -10.53
C PRO A 89 32.21 27.97 -11.66
N GLY A 90 31.81 27.61 -12.88
CA GLY A 90 32.63 27.76 -14.09
C GLY A 90 32.75 26.51 -14.96
N LYS A 91 32.26 25.34 -14.54
CA LYS A 91 32.17 24.16 -15.43
C LYS A 91 30.83 24.16 -16.18
N PRO A 92 30.82 23.93 -17.51
CA PRO A 92 29.57 23.80 -18.25
C PRO A 92 28.77 22.61 -17.69
N PRO A 93 27.42 22.71 -17.60
CA PRO A 93 26.60 21.64 -17.05
C PRO A 93 26.88 20.32 -17.79
N ARG A 94 27.12 19.25 -17.03
CA ARG A 94 27.30 17.89 -17.58
C ARG A 94 26.04 17.57 -18.40
N ARG A 95 26.22 17.42 -19.72
CA ARG A 95 25.14 17.00 -20.61
C ARG A 95 24.81 15.55 -20.29
N VAL A 96 23.60 15.29 -19.78
CA VAL A 96 23.07 13.93 -19.68
C VAL A 96 23.03 13.35 -21.09
N SER A 97 23.58 12.15 -21.29
CA SER A 97 23.58 11.56 -22.61
C SER A 97 22.14 11.22 -23.02
N TYR A 98 21.78 11.48 -24.28
CA TYR A 98 20.42 11.25 -24.80
C TYR A 98 19.90 9.83 -24.52
N ARG A 99 20.79 8.82 -24.53
CA ARG A 99 20.43 7.44 -24.17
C ARG A 99 20.07 7.26 -22.69
N LYS A 100 20.77 7.94 -21.78
CA LYS A 100 20.43 7.91 -20.34
C LYS A 100 19.07 8.59 -20.10
N PHE A 101 18.83 9.72 -20.76
CA PHE A 101 17.54 10.42 -20.69
C PHE A 101 16.39 9.55 -21.23
N GLN A 102 16.56 8.89 -22.38
CA GLN A 102 15.55 7.97 -22.91
C GLN A 102 15.28 6.76 -21.99
N ALA A 103 16.33 6.17 -21.39
CA ALA A 103 16.16 5.07 -20.46
C ALA A 103 15.43 5.51 -19.18
N GLU A 104 15.68 6.73 -18.71
CA GLU A 104 14.99 7.32 -17.57
C GLU A 104 13.52 7.63 -17.88
N GLU A 105 13.21 8.20 -19.05
CA GLU A 105 11.83 8.41 -19.50
C GLU A 105 11.06 7.10 -19.63
N GLN A 106 11.64 6.07 -20.25
CA GLN A 106 11.01 4.76 -20.36
C GLN A 106 10.76 4.13 -18.99
N ARG A 107 11.71 4.25 -18.06
CA ARG A 107 11.54 3.76 -16.69
C ARG A 107 10.42 4.51 -15.97
N ARG A 108 10.33 5.83 -16.15
CA ARG A 108 9.26 6.65 -15.57
C ARG A 108 7.89 6.28 -16.12
N GLN A 109 7.78 6.11 -17.45
CA GLN A 109 6.54 5.67 -18.09
C GLN A 109 6.11 4.27 -17.63
N ALA A 110 7.06 3.34 -17.49
CA ALA A 110 6.77 2.00 -17.00
C ALA A 110 6.26 2.01 -15.55
N LEU A 111 6.87 2.82 -14.68
CA LEU A 111 6.43 2.99 -13.29
C LEU A 111 5.06 3.66 -13.22
N GLU A 112 4.80 4.68 -14.03
CA GLU A 112 3.50 5.36 -14.07
C GLU A 112 2.39 4.40 -14.53
N THR A 113 2.67 3.61 -15.57
CA THR A 113 1.76 2.55 -16.03
C THR A 113 1.52 1.53 -14.92
N GLN A 114 2.55 1.11 -14.19
CA GLN A 114 2.42 0.15 -13.09
C GLN A 114 1.56 0.70 -11.94
N VAL A 115 1.78 1.96 -11.54
CA VAL A 115 0.97 2.61 -10.50
C VAL A 115 -0.49 2.73 -10.94
N GLN A 116 -0.75 3.05 -12.21
CA GLN A 116 -2.11 3.10 -12.75
C GLN A 116 -2.77 1.72 -12.77
N THR A 117 -2.05 0.67 -13.19
CA THR A 117 -2.60 -0.70 -13.18
C THR A 117 -2.91 -1.17 -11.76
N ASP A 118 -2.04 -0.84 -10.80
CA ASP A 118 -2.24 -1.19 -9.39
C ASP A 118 -3.42 -0.42 -8.78
N ALA A 119 -3.59 0.86 -9.13
CA ALA A 119 -4.73 1.66 -8.69
C ALA A 119 -6.06 1.09 -9.21
N ILE A 120 -6.12 0.69 -10.48
CA ILE A 120 -7.30 0.05 -11.07
C ILE A 120 -7.59 -1.31 -10.41
N ALA A 121 -6.55 -2.11 -10.15
CA ALA A 121 -6.70 -3.39 -9.46
C ALA A 121 -7.26 -3.21 -8.03
N ARG A 122 -6.75 -2.23 -7.27
CA ARG A 122 -7.26 -1.89 -5.94
C ARG A 122 -8.71 -1.41 -5.97
N ALA A 123 -9.06 -0.51 -6.89
CA ALA A 123 -10.42 -0.02 -7.03
C ALA A 123 -11.43 -1.17 -7.32
N LYS A 124 -11.04 -2.14 -8.16
CA LYS A 124 -11.85 -3.34 -8.43
C LYS A 124 -12.02 -4.22 -7.19
N ILE A 125 -10.94 -4.41 -6.41
CA ILE A 125 -11.01 -5.19 -5.17
C ILE A 125 -11.94 -4.49 -4.17
N GLU A 126 -11.83 -3.17 -4.01
CA GLU A 126 -12.69 -2.37 -3.14
C GLU A 126 -14.16 -2.41 -3.56
N GLU A 127 -14.44 -2.33 -4.87
CA GLU A 127 -15.80 -2.47 -5.41
C GLU A 127 -16.38 -3.84 -5.09
N ARG A 128 -15.62 -4.91 -5.37
CA ARG A 128 -16.04 -6.30 -5.08
C ARG A 128 -16.24 -6.52 -3.59
N LEU A 129 -15.35 -5.98 -2.75
CA LEU A 129 -15.46 -6.08 -1.31
C LEU A 129 -16.66 -5.30 -0.77
N ASN A 130 -16.96 -4.12 -1.35
CA ASN A 130 -18.15 -3.35 -1.01
C ASN A 130 -19.44 -4.09 -1.43
N LEU A 131 -19.48 -4.70 -2.61
CA LEU A 131 -20.60 -5.53 -3.04
C LEU A 131 -20.81 -6.74 -2.13
N LEU A 132 -19.71 -7.42 -1.76
CA LEU A 132 -19.77 -8.52 -0.80
C LEU A 132 -20.25 -8.02 0.57
N THR A 133 -19.75 -6.89 1.06
CA THR A 133 -20.17 -6.29 2.33
C THR A 133 -21.65 -5.91 2.31
N GLN A 134 -22.15 -5.34 1.21
CA GLN A 134 -23.57 -5.04 1.03
C GLN A 134 -24.44 -6.30 0.98
N ALA A 135 -23.94 -7.39 0.39
CA ALA A 135 -24.64 -8.67 0.36
C ALA A 135 -24.63 -9.41 1.72
N LEU A 136 -23.53 -9.28 2.46
CA LEU A 136 -23.28 -9.89 3.77
C LEU A 136 -23.96 -9.18 4.92
N THR A 137 -24.12 -7.86 4.82
CA THR A 137 -24.90 -7.09 5.77
C THR A 137 -26.33 -7.55 5.56
N PRO A 138 -26.90 -8.42 6.43
CA PRO A 138 -28.31 -8.73 6.32
C PRO A 138 -29.03 -7.38 6.31
N PRO A 139 -30.00 -7.12 5.42
CA PRO A 139 -30.67 -5.83 5.36
C PRO A 139 -31.08 -5.52 6.78
N GLN A 140 -30.33 -4.59 7.41
CA GLN A 140 -30.40 -4.40 8.84
C GLN A 140 -31.83 -3.99 9.04
N GLN A 141 -32.63 -4.89 9.64
CA GLN A 141 -34.08 -4.70 9.71
C GLN A 141 -34.23 -3.32 10.28
N PRO A 142 -34.66 -2.33 9.47
CA PRO A 142 -34.56 -0.94 9.87
C PRO A 142 -35.28 -0.88 11.19
N ASP A 143 -34.58 -0.38 12.22
CA ASP A 143 -35.17 -0.17 13.54
C ASP A 143 -36.56 0.40 13.27
N PRO A 144 -37.66 -0.26 13.69
CA PRO A 144 -39.00 0.01 13.17
C PRO A 144 -39.43 1.48 13.35
N ALA A 145 -38.71 2.26 14.16
CA ALA A 145 -38.83 3.71 14.29
C ALA A 145 -38.29 4.53 13.09
N THR A 146 -37.57 3.91 12.15
CA THR A 146 -36.90 4.54 11.00
C THR A 146 -37.24 3.87 9.67
N GLN A 147 -38.36 3.16 9.59
CA GLN A 147 -38.86 2.74 8.28
C GLN A 147 -39.19 4.00 7.46
N PRO A 148 -38.61 4.15 6.25
CA PRO A 148 -38.92 5.28 5.39
C PRO A 148 -40.42 5.28 5.14
N LYS A 149 -41.06 6.43 5.37
CA LYS A 149 -42.50 6.59 5.13
C LYS A 149 -42.81 6.08 3.72
N PRO A 150 -43.89 5.30 3.53
CA PRO A 150 -44.25 4.78 2.22
C PRO A 150 -44.39 5.95 1.23
N LYS A 151 -43.85 5.77 0.02
CA LYS A 151 -43.82 6.80 -1.02
C LYS A 151 -45.25 7.30 -1.32
N PRO A 152 -45.56 8.59 -1.09
CA PRO A 152 -46.86 9.16 -1.43
C PRO A 152 -47.11 9.13 -2.95
N ASN A 153 -48.36 8.92 -3.37
CA ASN A 153 -48.74 8.96 -4.77
C ASN A 153 -48.65 10.39 -5.31
N ARG A 154 -47.73 10.63 -6.23
CA ARG A 154 -47.50 11.94 -6.87
C ARG A 154 -48.77 12.55 -7.47
N ASP A 155 -49.60 11.73 -8.11
CA ASP A 155 -50.80 12.23 -8.83
C ASP A 155 -51.96 12.57 -7.88
N THR A 156 -51.94 12.05 -6.66
CA THR A 156 -53.01 12.25 -5.66
C THR A 156 -52.64 13.33 -4.66
N ASP A 157 -51.37 13.40 -4.25
CA ASP A 157 -50.87 14.39 -3.28
C ASP A 157 -49.44 14.82 -3.63
N ILE A 158 -49.33 15.87 -4.45
CA ILE A 158 -48.06 16.41 -4.92
C ILE A 158 -47.23 16.97 -3.76
N LEU A 159 -47.88 17.61 -2.78
CA LEU A 159 -47.18 18.26 -1.66
C LEU A 159 -46.58 17.21 -0.72
N ALA A 160 -47.35 16.17 -0.36
CA ALA A 160 -46.80 15.06 0.42
C ALA A 160 -45.65 14.34 -0.30
N TYR A 161 -45.71 14.25 -1.63
CA TYR A 161 -44.61 13.71 -2.43
C TYR A 161 -43.36 14.60 -2.40
N MET A 162 -43.52 15.93 -2.40
CA MET A 162 -42.40 16.87 -2.26
C MET A 162 -41.76 16.78 -0.87
N ASP A 163 -42.56 16.74 0.20
CA ASP A 163 -42.05 16.57 1.57
C ASP A 163 -41.28 15.24 1.71
N TRP A 164 -41.80 14.17 1.12
CA TRP A 164 -41.10 12.87 1.08
C TRP A 164 -39.77 12.96 0.32
N LEU A 165 -39.71 13.68 -0.79
CA LEU A 165 -38.45 13.91 -1.52
C LEU A 165 -37.46 14.73 -0.69
N GLU A 166 -37.90 15.74 0.04
CA GLU A 166 -37.06 16.54 0.94
C GLU A 166 -36.50 15.69 2.09
N GLU A 167 -37.32 14.81 2.68
CA GLU A 167 -36.87 13.82 3.66
C GLU A 167 -35.81 12.87 3.07
N GLN A 168 -36.00 12.38 1.85
CA GLN A 168 -35.01 11.54 1.15
C GLN A 168 -33.71 12.30 0.88
N LEU A 169 -33.80 13.54 0.42
CA LEU A 169 -32.64 14.37 0.09
C LEU A 169 -31.83 14.70 1.35
N THR A 170 -32.52 15.03 2.45
CA THR A 170 -31.92 15.20 3.78
C THR A 170 -31.24 13.92 4.26
N GLY A 171 -31.88 12.76 4.08
CA GLY A 171 -31.31 11.46 4.41
C GLY A 171 -30.05 11.13 3.61
N VAL A 172 -30.03 11.46 2.31
CA VAL A 172 -28.83 11.29 1.46
C VAL A 172 -27.72 12.25 1.90
N THR A 173 -28.02 13.54 2.14
CA THR A 173 -27.02 14.50 2.64
C THR A 173 -26.42 14.04 3.96
N ALA A 174 -27.24 13.57 4.91
CA ALA A 174 -26.75 13.04 6.18
C ALA A 174 -25.81 11.83 6.00
N LYS A 175 -26.11 10.93 5.05
CA LYS A 175 -25.22 9.81 4.71
C LYS A 175 -23.92 10.30 4.10
N VAL A 176 -23.97 11.24 3.14
CA VAL A 176 -22.77 11.82 2.52
C VAL A 176 -21.89 12.47 3.58
N THR A 177 -22.45 13.30 4.46
CA THR A 177 -21.71 13.92 5.56
C THR A 177 -21.11 12.88 6.52
N ASN A 178 -21.82 11.78 6.81
CA ASN A 178 -21.29 10.68 7.63
C ASN A 178 -20.10 9.98 6.94
N TYR A 179 -20.21 9.69 5.64
CA TYR A 179 -19.11 9.12 4.86
C TYR A 179 -17.91 10.05 4.76
N GLU A 180 -18.13 11.35 4.50
CA GLU A 180 -17.08 12.36 4.47
C GLU A 180 -16.36 12.43 5.82
N GLN A 181 -17.11 12.42 6.93
CA GLN A 181 -16.54 12.40 8.27
C GLN A 181 -15.74 11.11 8.52
N GLN A 182 -16.24 9.96 8.07
CA GLN A 182 -15.53 8.68 8.18
C GLN A 182 -14.23 8.67 7.38
N ILE A 183 -14.24 9.21 6.15
CA ILE A 183 -13.05 9.35 5.31
C ILE A 183 -12.04 10.28 5.98
N GLN A 184 -12.50 11.42 6.51
CA GLN A 184 -11.63 12.39 7.15
C GLN A 184 -10.98 11.82 8.42
N VAL A 185 -11.74 11.08 9.24
CA VAL A 185 -11.19 10.37 10.40
C VAL A 185 -10.18 9.33 9.96
N GLY A 186 -10.49 8.53 8.93
CA GLY A 186 -9.56 7.52 8.40
C GLY A 186 -8.26 8.11 7.85
N GLN A 187 -8.34 9.24 7.12
CA GLN A 187 -7.16 9.95 6.62
C GLN A 187 -6.31 10.52 7.77
N ALA A 188 -6.95 11.16 8.76
CA ALA A 188 -6.26 11.67 9.93
C ALA A 188 -5.54 10.56 10.71
N GLU A 189 -6.18 9.40 10.89
CA GLU A 189 -5.56 8.24 11.53
C GLU A 189 -4.37 7.69 10.72
N GLN A 190 -4.48 7.63 9.39
CA GLN A 190 -3.36 7.22 8.53
C GLN A 190 -2.17 8.20 8.62
N GLU A 191 -2.44 9.51 8.61
CA GLU A 191 -1.40 10.51 8.79
C GLU A 191 -0.73 10.41 10.16
N GLU A 192 -1.51 10.21 11.23
CA GLU A 192 -0.99 10.00 12.59
C GLU A 192 -0.11 8.75 12.66
N GLN A 193 -0.54 7.64 12.04
CA GLN A 193 0.26 6.42 11.96
C GLN A 193 1.56 6.64 11.18
N GLY A 194 1.51 7.37 10.06
CA GLY A 194 2.70 7.74 9.30
C GLY A 194 3.69 8.56 10.13
N ARG A 195 3.21 9.61 10.80
CA ARG A 195 4.02 10.44 11.71
C ARG A 195 4.60 9.62 12.86
N TYR A 196 3.81 8.70 13.40
CA TYR A 196 4.27 7.77 14.43
C TYR A 196 5.44 6.93 13.93
N ILE A 197 5.31 6.21 12.81
CA ILE A 197 6.38 5.38 12.26
C ILE A 197 7.64 6.21 11.97
N SER A 198 7.50 7.41 11.39
CA SER A 198 8.62 8.32 11.18
C SER A 198 9.33 8.69 12.50
N SER A 199 8.57 9.05 13.53
CA SER A 199 9.15 9.43 14.83
C SER A 199 9.91 8.28 15.52
N LEU A 200 9.48 7.03 15.33
CA LEU A 200 10.20 5.85 15.82
C LEU A 200 11.51 5.65 15.09
N ASN A 201 11.51 5.80 13.77
CA ASN A 201 12.71 5.63 12.96
C ASN A 201 13.75 6.72 13.29
N GLU A 202 13.30 7.96 13.42
CA GLU A 202 14.14 9.08 13.86
C GLU A 202 14.73 8.81 15.25
N TYR A 203 13.92 8.36 16.20
CA TYR A 203 14.38 8.11 17.56
C TYR A 203 15.29 6.88 17.66
N ALA A 204 15.02 5.82 16.89
CA ALA A 204 15.85 4.62 16.84
C ALA A 204 17.28 4.94 16.38
N ALA A 205 17.47 5.97 15.54
CA ALA A 205 18.80 6.46 15.17
C ALA A 205 19.52 7.15 16.34
N THR A 206 18.79 7.71 17.31
CA THR A 206 19.36 8.42 18.46
C THR A 206 19.65 7.54 19.67
N ASP A 207 18.82 6.53 19.95
CA ASP A 207 19.02 5.58 21.05
C ASP A 207 19.06 4.14 20.52
N PRO A 208 20.25 3.49 20.46
CA PRO A 208 20.37 2.12 19.99
C PRO A 208 19.64 1.10 20.89
N ASN A 209 19.27 1.48 22.11
CA ASN A 209 18.49 0.63 23.02
C ASN A 209 16.98 0.78 22.85
N PHE A 210 16.51 1.68 21.97
CA PHE A 210 15.10 1.94 21.75
C PHE A 210 14.31 0.66 21.45
N LEU A 211 14.80 -0.17 20.52
CA LEU A 211 14.12 -1.42 20.14
C LEU A 211 14.01 -2.41 21.29
N ASN A 212 15.06 -2.51 22.11
CA ASN A 212 15.05 -3.38 23.29
C ASN A 212 14.06 -2.87 24.35
N ALA A 213 14.01 -1.55 24.56
CA ALA A 213 13.06 -0.92 25.48
C ALA A 213 11.61 -1.11 25.03
N TYR A 214 11.36 -0.92 23.73
CA TYR A 214 10.07 -1.16 23.09
C TYR A 214 9.63 -2.62 23.30
N ALA A 215 10.44 -3.59 22.85
CA ALA A 215 10.11 -5.01 22.99
C ALA A 215 9.85 -5.41 24.45
N TYR A 216 10.64 -4.89 25.40
CA TYR A 216 10.42 -5.13 26.82
C TYR A 216 9.05 -4.62 27.29
N LEU A 217 8.67 -3.39 26.94
CA LEU A 217 7.39 -2.80 27.34
C LEU A 217 6.22 -3.65 26.84
N TRP A 218 6.27 -4.07 25.58
CA TRP A 218 5.26 -4.92 24.95
C TRP A 218 5.14 -6.28 25.61
N HIS A 219 6.26 -6.96 25.83
CA HIS A 219 6.24 -8.28 26.46
C HIS A 219 5.77 -8.21 27.92
N HIS A 220 6.17 -7.17 28.65
CA HIS A 220 5.70 -6.94 30.01
C HIS A 220 4.20 -6.68 30.05
N ARG A 221 3.68 -5.82 29.17
CA ARG A 221 2.24 -5.52 29.13
C ARG A 221 1.42 -6.74 28.70
N LYS A 222 1.89 -7.47 27.70
CA LYS A 222 1.29 -8.76 27.30
C LYS A 222 1.21 -9.72 28.48
N ALA A 223 2.30 -9.89 29.23
CA ALA A 223 2.33 -10.78 30.37
C ALA A 223 1.32 -10.35 31.45
N GLU A 224 1.21 -9.05 31.76
CA GLU A 224 0.19 -8.52 32.68
C GLU A 224 -1.24 -8.89 32.25
N LEU A 225 -1.56 -8.74 30.96
CA LEU A 225 -2.89 -9.06 30.42
C LEU A 225 -3.18 -10.56 30.42
N LEU A 226 -2.14 -11.40 30.38
CA LEU A 226 -2.27 -12.86 30.45
C LEU A 226 -2.37 -13.40 31.89
N VAL A 227 -1.93 -12.66 32.91
CA VAL A 227 -1.98 -13.13 34.32
C VAL A 227 -3.38 -13.61 34.74
N PRO A 228 -4.48 -12.86 34.46
CA PRO A 228 -5.83 -13.31 34.86
C PRO A 228 -6.29 -14.58 34.13
N MET A 229 -5.78 -14.82 32.91
CA MET A 229 -6.12 -15.99 32.11
C MET A 229 -5.31 -17.24 32.51
N HIS A 230 -4.12 -17.03 33.08
CA HIS A 230 -3.17 -18.10 33.40
C HIS A 230 -2.59 -17.95 34.82
N PRO A 231 -3.43 -18.02 35.87
CA PRO A 231 -2.98 -17.83 37.24
C PRO A 231 -1.93 -18.88 37.64
N GLY A 232 -0.88 -18.43 38.34
CA GLY A 232 0.21 -19.30 38.81
C GLY A 232 1.29 -19.62 37.77
N THR A 233 1.14 -19.13 36.53
CA THR A 233 2.18 -19.27 35.50
C THR A 233 3.30 -18.27 35.76
N PRO A 234 4.59 -18.68 35.78
CA PRO A 234 5.69 -17.74 35.97
C PRO A 234 5.77 -16.78 34.77
N PHE A 235 6.21 -15.55 35.04
CA PHE A 235 6.26 -14.46 34.06
C PHE A 235 7.01 -14.83 32.77
N GLU A 236 8.11 -15.58 32.88
CA GLU A 236 8.91 -16.05 31.75
C GLU A 236 8.10 -16.92 30.78
N ASN A 237 7.23 -17.79 31.30
CA ASN A 237 6.36 -18.63 30.49
C ASN A 237 5.24 -17.80 29.84
N LEU A 238 4.71 -16.79 30.53
CA LEU A 238 3.72 -15.86 29.97
C LEU A 238 4.29 -15.05 28.80
N MET A 239 5.56 -14.65 28.88
CA MET A 239 6.21 -13.95 27.78
C MET A 239 6.38 -14.82 26.53
N ALA A 240 6.58 -16.13 26.69
CA ALA A 240 6.68 -17.07 25.57
C ALA A 240 5.31 -17.45 24.96
N MET A 241 4.21 -17.25 25.68
CA MET A 241 2.87 -17.55 25.18
C MET A 241 2.45 -16.58 24.06
N LYS A 242 1.75 -17.13 23.06
CA LYS A 242 1.09 -16.35 22.01
C LYS A 242 -0.12 -15.63 22.63
N ALA A 243 -0.20 -14.32 22.45
CA ALA A 243 -1.35 -13.54 22.93
C ALA A 243 -2.61 -13.92 22.13
N PRO A 244 -3.75 -14.17 22.80
CA PRO A 244 -5.06 -14.20 22.16
C PRO A 244 -5.35 -12.91 21.37
N PRO A 245 -6.15 -12.96 20.28
CA PRO A 245 -6.44 -11.79 19.46
C PRO A 245 -6.95 -10.58 20.26
N ALA A 246 -7.88 -10.80 21.21
CA ALA A 246 -8.41 -9.73 22.06
C ALA A 246 -7.33 -8.99 22.89
N ILE A 247 -6.29 -9.70 23.34
CA ILE A 247 -5.16 -9.08 24.06
C ILE A 247 -4.28 -8.30 23.08
N GLN A 248 -4.09 -8.78 21.86
CA GLN A 248 -3.34 -8.04 20.84
C GLN A 248 -4.06 -6.74 20.46
N ASP A 249 -5.38 -6.77 20.32
CA ASP A 249 -6.20 -5.59 20.04
C ASP A 249 -6.09 -4.57 21.17
N GLN A 250 -6.18 -5.03 22.41
CA GLN A 250 -5.99 -4.17 23.57
C GLN A 250 -4.59 -3.55 23.61
N LEU A 251 -3.54 -4.33 23.34
CA LEU A 251 -2.18 -3.79 23.30
C LEU A 251 -2.01 -2.73 22.20
N ARG A 252 -2.61 -2.94 21.02
CA ARG A 252 -2.63 -1.94 19.93
C ARG A 252 -3.38 -0.67 20.31
N ALA A 253 -4.50 -0.79 21.01
CA ALA A 253 -5.24 0.38 21.50
C ALA A 253 -4.43 1.17 22.53
N GLU A 254 -3.79 0.49 23.50
CA GLU A 254 -2.92 1.13 24.49
C GLU A 254 -1.70 1.80 23.86
N GLU A 255 -1.12 1.15 22.84
CA GLU A 255 -0.07 1.74 22.03
C GLU A 255 -0.51 3.04 21.37
N GLN A 256 -1.65 3.02 20.67
CA GLN A 256 -2.20 4.20 20.00
C GLN A 256 -2.47 5.34 20.99
N ASP A 257 -3.00 5.04 22.18
CA ASP A 257 -3.24 6.04 23.23
C ASP A 257 -1.94 6.70 23.71
N VAL A 258 -0.85 5.93 23.84
CA VAL A 258 0.47 6.49 24.21
C VAL A 258 0.93 7.50 23.17
N TYR A 259 0.76 7.24 21.88
CA TYR A 259 1.23 8.16 20.85
C TYR A 259 0.30 9.34 20.63
N LYS A 260 -1.02 9.13 20.67
CA LYS A 260 -2.00 10.21 20.62
C LYS A 260 -1.77 11.20 21.77
N SER A 261 -1.52 10.70 22.98
CA SER A 261 -1.19 11.56 24.12
C SER A 261 0.18 12.25 24.01
N ALA A 262 1.19 11.60 23.44
CA ALA A 262 2.49 12.21 23.17
C ALA A 262 2.40 13.33 22.11
N PHE A 263 1.71 13.09 21.00
CA PHE A 263 1.50 14.08 19.94
C PHE A 263 0.66 15.26 20.41
N GLY A 264 -0.40 15.03 21.17
CA GLY A 264 -1.19 16.11 21.79
C GLY A 264 -0.36 17.01 22.72
N ALA A 265 0.70 16.47 23.32
CA ALA A 265 1.63 17.20 24.16
C ALA A 265 2.87 17.75 23.42
N ASN A 266 2.95 17.60 22.08
CA ASN A 266 4.14 17.91 21.27
C ASN A 266 5.43 17.23 21.77
N ARG A 267 5.31 15.99 22.27
CA ARG A 267 6.45 15.16 22.72
C ARG A 267 6.72 14.06 21.71
N ASN A 268 7.96 13.57 21.67
CA ASN A 268 8.31 12.42 20.84
C ASN A 268 7.75 11.14 21.47
N PRO A 269 6.84 10.42 20.80
CA PRO A 269 6.25 9.18 21.31
C PRO A 269 7.28 8.10 21.63
N ALA A 270 8.34 7.98 20.83
CA ALA A 270 9.39 6.97 21.03
C ALA A 270 10.19 7.23 22.32
N ALA A 271 10.44 8.50 22.64
CA ALA A 271 11.08 8.90 23.89
C ALA A 271 10.21 8.56 25.10
N ASP A 272 8.90 8.82 25.01
CA ASP A 272 7.93 8.47 26.05
C ASP A 272 7.86 6.93 26.23
N THR A 273 7.89 6.14 25.15
CA THR A 273 7.96 4.67 25.22
C THR A 273 9.19 4.17 25.98
N VAL A 274 10.37 4.76 25.74
CA VAL A 274 11.58 4.40 26.50
C VAL A 274 11.47 4.82 27.96
N ALA A 275 10.90 5.99 28.24
CA ALA A 275 10.65 6.44 29.60
C ALA A 275 9.70 5.49 30.35
N TYR A 276 8.62 5.05 29.70
CA TYR A 276 7.70 4.04 30.25
C TYR A 276 8.38 2.70 30.48
N ALA A 277 9.18 2.23 29.53
CA ALA A 277 9.95 0.99 29.70
C ALA A 277 10.89 1.09 30.90
N ARG A 278 11.64 2.19 31.04
CA ARG A 278 12.54 2.44 32.18
C ARG A 278 11.77 2.51 33.50
N ALA A 279 10.59 3.14 33.53
CA ALA A 279 9.73 3.19 34.70
C ALA A 279 9.24 1.79 35.13
N ARG A 280 9.04 0.87 34.18
CA ARG A 280 8.72 -0.54 34.45
C ARG A 280 9.93 -1.41 34.79
N GLY A 281 11.13 -0.84 34.85
CA GLY A 281 12.34 -1.55 35.24
C GLY A 281 13.19 -2.05 34.07
N PHE A 282 12.90 -1.63 32.84
CA PHE A 282 13.83 -1.86 31.72
C PHE A 282 15.20 -1.27 32.04
N ARG A 283 16.24 -2.09 31.94
CA ARG A 283 17.63 -1.67 32.00
C ARG A 283 18.26 -1.96 30.65
N PRO A 284 18.87 -0.95 29.99
CA PRO A 284 19.56 -1.21 28.74
C PRO A 284 20.63 -2.29 28.99
N PRO A 285 20.79 -3.25 28.07
CA PRO A 285 21.88 -4.21 28.18
C PRO A 285 23.18 -3.43 28.32
N ALA A 286 23.98 -3.75 29.33
CA ALA A 286 25.29 -3.14 29.49
C ALA A 286 26.02 -3.30 28.15
N ALA A 287 26.47 -2.17 27.57
CA ALA A 287 27.20 -2.19 26.32
C ALA A 287 28.28 -3.27 26.43
N GLN A 288 28.16 -4.34 25.62
CA GLN A 288 29.13 -5.41 25.68
C GLN A 288 30.49 -4.75 25.48
N PRO A 289 31.42 -4.89 26.46
CA PRO A 289 32.71 -4.23 26.37
C PRO A 289 33.29 -4.64 25.04
N ALA A 290 33.50 -3.66 24.16
CA ALA A 290 34.00 -3.87 22.81
C ALA A 290 35.17 -4.83 22.96
N VAL A 291 35.01 -6.05 22.45
CA VAL A 291 36.05 -7.07 22.56
C VAL A 291 37.21 -6.47 21.81
N ALA A 292 38.19 -5.95 22.56
CA ALA A 292 39.33 -5.27 21.99
C ALA A 292 39.89 -6.27 21.00
N THR A 293 39.80 -5.94 19.71
CA THR A 293 40.30 -6.76 18.64
C THR A 293 41.76 -7.01 18.98
N ALA A 294 42.05 -8.22 19.46
CA ALA A 294 43.40 -8.60 19.79
C ALA A 294 44.21 -8.32 18.51
N PRO A 295 45.29 -7.53 18.60
CA PRO A 295 46.07 -7.17 17.42
C PRO A 295 46.41 -8.46 16.69
N ALA A 296 46.06 -8.49 15.40
CA ALA A 296 46.23 -9.65 14.53
C ALA A 296 47.64 -10.22 14.78
N PRO A 297 47.76 -11.51 15.14
CA PRO A 297 49.07 -12.09 15.37
C PRO A 297 49.87 -11.96 14.09
N GLY A 298 50.92 -11.13 14.15
CA GLY A 298 51.90 -11.01 13.08
C GLY A 298 52.36 -12.40 12.68
N ALA A 299 52.40 -12.63 11.37
CA ALA A 299 52.84 -13.86 10.75
C ALA A 299 54.17 -14.33 11.37
N ALA A 300 54.10 -15.33 12.24
CA ALA A 300 55.25 -16.09 12.70
C ALA A 300 55.29 -17.41 11.90
N PRO A 301 56.48 -17.85 11.44
CA PRO A 301 56.62 -18.98 10.53
C PRO A 301 56.30 -20.32 11.20
N ALA A 302 55.85 -21.25 10.36
CA ALA A 302 55.44 -22.61 10.69
C ALA A 302 56.50 -23.38 11.53
N ALA A 303 56.03 -24.01 12.60
CA ALA A 303 56.74 -25.06 13.33
C ALA A 303 55.80 -26.26 13.55
N PRO A 304 56.33 -27.51 13.56
CA PRO A 304 55.54 -28.72 13.37
C PRO A 304 54.87 -29.24 14.65
N ALA A 305 53.83 -30.02 14.40
CA ALA A 305 52.86 -30.60 15.32
C ALA A 305 53.44 -31.27 16.58
N ARG A 306 52.74 -31.04 17.70
CA ARG A 306 52.70 -31.98 18.82
C ARG A 306 51.26 -32.33 19.19
N THR A 307 51.11 -33.61 19.44
CA THR A 307 49.89 -34.36 19.74
C THR A 307 49.58 -34.36 21.24
N ASN A 308 48.29 -34.56 21.54
CA ASN A 308 47.68 -35.03 22.79
C ASN A 308 47.29 -34.01 23.87
N GLY A 309 45.97 -33.93 24.14
CA GLY A 309 45.43 -33.42 25.40
C GLY A 309 43.94 -33.03 25.38
N ALA A 310 43.06 -34.00 25.63
CA ALA A 310 41.69 -33.91 26.17
C ALA A 310 40.78 -32.73 25.71
N ALA A 311 39.88 -33.03 24.77
CA ALA A 311 38.79 -32.17 24.35
C ALA A 311 37.62 -32.21 25.36
N VAL A 312 37.27 -31.03 25.90
CA VAL A 312 35.95 -30.76 26.51
C VAL A 312 34.97 -30.52 25.35
N PRO A 313 33.78 -31.15 25.31
CA PRO A 313 32.83 -30.92 24.24
C PRO A 313 32.32 -29.47 24.30
N ALA A 314 32.72 -28.67 23.31
CA ALA A 314 32.21 -27.33 23.10
C ALA A 314 30.71 -27.39 22.80
N GLN A 315 29.95 -26.63 23.59
CA GLN A 315 28.53 -26.41 23.36
C GLN A 315 28.35 -25.75 21.98
N PRO A 316 27.47 -26.28 21.12
CA PRO A 316 27.25 -25.71 19.79
C PRO A 316 26.68 -24.29 19.93
N ALA A 317 27.39 -23.31 19.38
CA ALA A 317 26.94 -21.94 19.28
C ALA A 317 25.60 -21.91 18.52
N THR A 318 24.56 -21.44 19.20
CA THR A 318 23.26 -21.21 18.58
C THR A 318 23.45 -20.14 17.50
N PRO A 319 22.99 -20.37 16.26
CA PRO A 319 23.14 -19.37 15.20
C PRO A 319 22.45 -18.08 15.62
N ALA A 320 23.20 -16.98 15.64
CA ALA A 320 22.66 -15.66 15.89
C ALA A 320 21.56 -15.37 14.86
N GLN A 321 20.33 -15.20 15.31
CA GLN A 321 19.27 -14.71 14.43
C GLN A 321 19.68 -13.31 13.92
N PRO A 322 19.53 -13.04 12.61
CA PRO A 322 19.81 -11.73 12.07
C PRO A 322 18.91 -10.70 12.77
N GLN A 323 19.52 -9.74 13.46
CA GLN A 323 18.80 -8.58 13.97
C GLN A 323 18.34 -7.73 12.77
N PRO A 324 17.09 -7.24 12.75
CA PRO A 324 16.60 -6.39 11.68
C PRO A 324 17.41 -5.09 11.61
N ALA A 325 17.63 -4.60 10.39
CA ALA A 325 18.57 -3.50 10.14
C ALA A 325 18.01 -2.13 10.58
N ASN A 326 16.68 -2.01 10.71
CA ASN A 326 16.03 -0.77 11.13
C ASN A 326 14.72 -1.02 11.91
N ALA A 327 14.26 0.00 12.63
CA ALA A 327 13.07 -0.06 13.47
C ALA A 327 11.78 -0.31 12.68
N SER A 328 11.65 0.33 11.51
CA SER A 328 10.57 0.09 10.56
C SER A 328 10.46 -1.36 10.13
N GLU A 329 11.57 -2.05 9.87
CA GLU A 329 11.59 -3.45 9.44
C GLU A 329 11.22 -4.38 10.60
N LEU A 330 11.65 -4.08 11.84
CA LEU A 330 11.17 -4.82 13.01
C LEU A 330 9.65 -4.64 13.17
N ILE A 331 9.14 -3.41 13.04
CA ILE A 331 7.71 -3.12 13.18
C ILE A 331 6.93 -3.78 12.06
N GLU A 332 7.37 -3.66 10.81
CA GLU A 332 6.78 -4.37 9.67
C GLU A 332 6.88 -5.88 9.83
N GLN A 333 7.97 -6.43 10.38
CA GLN A 333 8.11 -7.85 10.64
C GLN A 333 7.17 -8.30 11.76
N ILE A 334 6.96 -7.48 12.80
CA ILE A 334 5.98 -7.72 13.85
C ILE A 334 4.57 -7.69 13.24
N LEU A 335 4.23 -6.66 12.46
CA LEU A 335 2.92 -6.50 11.81
C LEU A 335 2.67 -7.63 10.78
N ARG A 336 3.64 -7.94 9.94
CA ARG A 336 3.59 -9.00 8.91
C ARG A 336 3.58 -10.39 9.52
N GLY A 337 4.39 -10.63 10.55
CA GLY A 337 4.40 -11.89 11.30
C GLY A 337 3.09 -12.13 12.03
N GLN A 338 2.42 -11.08 12.50
CA GLN A 338 1.07 -11.16 13.07
C GLN A 338 0.01 -11.43 11.99
N GLY A 339 0.02 -10.70 10.88
CA GLY A 339 -0.90 -10.92 9.76
C GLY A 339 -0.79 -12.33 9.17
N ALA A 340 0.43 -12.80 8.93
CA ALA A 340 0.69 -14.15 8.42
C ALA A 340 0.28 -15.26 9.40
N ALA A 341 0.41 -15.02 10.72
CA ALA A 341 -0.06 -15.96 11.73
C ALA A 341 -1.60 -16.05 11.79
N THR A 342 -2.31 -14.99 11.42
CA THR A 342 -3.77 -15.00 11.24
C THR A 342 -4.15 -15.76 9.97
N SER A 343 -3.45 -15.54 8.85
CA SER A 343 -3.66 -16.28 7.60
C SER A 343 -3.36 -17.78 7.73
N LEU A 344 -2.37 -18.18 8.54
CA LEU A 344 -2.02 -19.58 8.76
C LEU A 344 -2.93 -20.31 9.77
N SER A 345 -3.63 -19.58 10.65
CA SER A 345 -4.52 -20.19 11.64
C SER A 345 -5.87 -20.65 11.04
N ASN A 346 -6.20 -20.23 9.81
CA ASN A 346 -7.34 -20.74 9.03
C ASN A 346 -6.99 -21.92 8.10
N ALA A 347 -5.71 -22.17 7.83
CA ALA A 347 -5.25 -23.17 6.86
C ALA A 347 -5.24 -24.64 7.34
N ALA A 348 -5.77 -24.94 8.54
CA ALA A 348 -5.75 -26.28 9.11
C ALA A 348 -7.16 -26.89 9.22
N GLY A 349 -7.73 -27.33 8.09
CA GLY A 349 -8.70 -28.45 8.12
C GLY A 349 -9.96 -28.38 7.26
N GLY A 350 -10.17 -27.37 6.42
CA GLY A 350 -11.32 -27.31 5.51
C GLY A 350 -10.93 -27.54 4.05
N SER A 351 -11.39 -28.62 3.42
CA SER A 351 -11.27 -28.82 1.96
C SER A 351 -12.25 -27.93 1.19
N GLY A 352 -12.14 -26.62 1.38
CA GLY A 352 -12.77 -25.59 0.58
C GLY A 352 -11.67 -24.76 -0.07
N ILE A 353 -11.80 -24.46 -1.35
CA ILE A 353 -10.92 -23.51 -2.05
C ILE A 353 -11.09 -22.16 -1.32
N GLU A 354 -10.09 -21.75 -0.53
CA GLU A 354 -10.09 -20.43 0.12
C GLU A 354 -10.01 -19.35 -0.97
N LEU A 355 -11.06 -18.53 -1.09
CA LEU A 355 -10.98 -17.32 -1.89
C LEU A 355 -10.09 -16.31 -1.16
N THR A 356 -8.86 -16.14 -1.61
CA THR A 356 -8.02 -15.04 -1.12
C THR A 356 -8.45 -13.72 -1.77
N GLY A 357 -8.18 -12.59 -1.10
CA GLY A 357 -8.39 -11.25 -1.69
C GLY A 357 -7.63 -11.07 -3.02
N GLN A 358 -6.45 -11.71 -3.14
CA GLN A 358 -5.69 -11.76 -4.40
C GLN A 358 -6.47 -12.50 -5.50
N MET A 359 -7.01 -13.70 -5.20
CA MET A 359 -7.85 -14.42 -6.15
C MET A 359 -9.09 -13.63 -6.53
N LEU A 360 -9.71 -12.91 -5.60
CA LEU A 360 -10.83 -12.00 -5.87
C LEU A 360 -10.44 -10.80 -6.75
N GLY A 361 -9.19 -10.34 -6.72
CA GLY A 361 -8.71 -9.27 -7.60
C GLY A 361 -8.40 -9.78 -9.02
N ASP A 362 -7.77 -10.94 -9.11
CA ASP A 362 -7.31 -11.54 -10.38
C ASP A 362 -8.41 -12.28 -11.14
N MET A 363 -9.56 -12.55 -10.50
CA MET A 363 -10.67 -13.29 -11.09
C MET A 363 -11.38 -12.46 -12.19
N PRO A 364 -11.63 -13.04 -13.38
CA PRO A 364 -12.46 -12.41 -14.41
C PRO A 364 -13.84 -12.04 -13.86
N GLN A 365 -14.42 -10.95 -14.38
CA GLN A 365 -15.72 -10.46 -13.90
C GLN A 365 -16.83 -11.52 -13.98
N ASP A 366 -16.89 -12.26 -15.09
CA ASP A 366 -17.90 -13.31 -15.28
C ASP A 366 -17.79 -14.44 -14.23
N GLN A 367 -16.55 -14.81 -13.86
CA GLN A 367 -16.31 -15.81 -12.82
C GLN A 367 -16.69 -15.29 -11.42
N PHE A 368 -16.44 -14.00 -11.17
CA PHE A 368 -16.85 -13.37 -9.91
C PHE A 368 -18.38 -13.34 -9.79
N GLU A 369 -19.10 -12.97 -10.85
CA GLU A 369 -20.56 -12.94 -10.87
C GLU A 369 -21.16 -14.35 -10.71
N GLU A 370 -20.59 -15.36 -11.37
CA GLU A 370 -21.03 -16.75 -11.19
C GLU A 370 -20.82 -17.21 -9.74
N LEU A 371 -19.64 -16.94 -9.18
CA LEU A 371 -19.32 -17.27 -7.79
C LEU A 371 -20.24 -16.55 -6.80
N TYR A 372 -20.47 -15.25 -7.01
CA TYR A 372 -21.38 -14.42 -6.23
C TYR A 372 -22.82 -14.98 -6.28
N ASN A 373 -23.32 -15.31 -7.47
CA ASN A 373 -24.66 -15.88 -7.64
C ASN A 373 -24.79 -17.26 -6.98
N VAL A 374 -23.75 -18.11 -7.06
CA VAL A 374 -23.72 -19.42 -6.39
C VAL A 374 -23.76 -19.27 -4.87
N LEU A 375 -23.02 -18.31 -4.32
CA LEU A 375 -23.02 -18.02 -2.88
C LEU A 375 -24.37 -17.47 -2.41
N LEU A 376 -24.97 -16.57 -3.19
CA LEU A 376 -26.31 -16.02 -2.94
C LEU A 376 -27.37 -17.12 -2.94
N ALA A 377 -27.32 -18.03 -3.93
CA ALA A 377 -28.28 -19.11 -4.10
C ALA A 377 -28.16 -20.20 -3.02
N ARG A 378 -26.95 -20.46 -2.51
CA ARG A 378 -26.73 -21.46 -1.45
C ARG A 378 -27.10 -20.95 -0.04
N GLY A 379 -27.28 -19.64 0.14
CA GLY A 379 -27.48 -19.05 1.47
C GLY A 379 -26.30 -19.26 2.42
N ASP A 380 -25.13 -19.65 1.89
CA ASP A 380 -23.91 -19.98 2.64
C ASP A 380 -23.10 -18.70 2.95
N MET A 381 -23.82 -17.66 3.42
CA MET A 381 -23.26 -16.34 3.76
C MET A 381 -22.29 -16.42 4.96
N THR A 382 -22.39 -17.48 5.76
CA THR A 382 -21.55 -17.71 6.94
C THR A 382 -20.09 -17.93 6.56
N ARG A 383 -19.82 -18.70 5.49
CA ARG A 383 -18.44 -18.90 4.99
C ARG A 383 -17.79 -17.62 4.49
N LEU A 384 -18.60 -16.71 3.96
CA LEU A 384 -18.10 -15.46 3.42
C LEU A 384 -17.84 -14.43 4.54
N LYS A 385 -18.53 -14.55 5.69
CA LYS A 385 -18.15 -13.86 6.93
C LYS A 385 -16.83 -14.36 7.51
N ASP A 386 -16.65 -15.68 7.60
CA ASP A 386 -15.39 -16.28 8.08
C ASP A 386 -14.18 -15.86 7.22
N LEU A 387 -14.38 -15.73 5.90
CA LEU A 387 -13.36 -15.28 4.95
C LEU A 387 -12.94 -13.81 5.16
N MET A 388 -13.87 -12.97 5.63
CA MET A 388 -13.65 -11.55 5.93
C MET A 388 -13.10 -11.33 7.35
N GLY A 389 -12.86 -12.39 8.13
CA GLY A 389 -12.29 -12.32 9.47
C GLY A 389 -13.25 -11.80 10.55
N HIS A 390 -14.56 -11.94 10.34
CA HIS A 390 -15.63 -11.52 11.26
C HIS A 390 -16.31 -12.67 11.98
#